data_AF-A0AAE3UIB9-F1
#
_entry.id   AF-A0AAE3UIB9-F1
#
_cell.length_a   1.000
_cell.length_b   1.000
_cell.length_c   1.000
_cell.angle_alpha   90.00
_cell.angle_beta   90.00
_cell.angle_gamma   90.00
#
_symmetry.space_group_name_H-M   'P 1'
#
loop_
_entity.id
_entity.type
_entity.pdbx_description
1 polymer ?
#
loop_
_entity_poly.entity_id
_entity_poly.type
_entity_poly.pdbx_seq_one_letter_code
_entity_poly.pdbx_strand_id
1 'polypeptide(L)'
;NAQSLYWVGDGGSWNDASHWSATSGGSGGAGVPTTSNAAIFDANSFATAGQTVTLTAGAICNSINWTGVDNNPTLDLAANLTVSGALATFADAMSVSGTATITFTSGAATTLNLSNTTKTFGNITFSANTARTITINSSTNSAITQTMGILTVGNNANLTINGNGSRVYGGLSFGNSVSFQLLTNSIVNGVTN
;
A
#
# COMPACT_ATOMS: atom_id res chain seq x y z
N ASN A 1 -2.22 13.19 -16.10
CA ASN A 1 -2.13 11.78 -15.66
C ASN A 1 -0.75 11.58 -15.03
N ALA A 2 -0.62 10.77 -13.98
CA ALA A 2 0.69 10.49 -13.40
C ALA A 2 1.53 9.62 -14.36
N GLN A 3 2.83 9.86 -14.46
CA GLN A 3 3.72 9.03 -15.27
C GLN A 3 4.03 7.73 -14.53
N SER A 4 3.93 6.58 -15.19
CA SER A 4 4.33 5.31 -14.59
C SER A 4 5.85 5.15 -14.58
N LEU A 5 6.39 4.70 -13.45
CA LEU A 5 7.75 4.20 -13.29
C LEU A 5 7.69 2.74 -12.83
N TYR A 6 8.43 1.89 -13.51
CA TYR A 6 8.40 0.45 -13.36
C TYR A 6 9.65 -0.01 -12.62
N TRP A 7 9.46 -0.83 -11.59
CA TRP A 7 10.57 -1.47 -10.90
C TRP A 7 11.27 -2.47 -11.84
N VAL A 8 12.60 -2.48 -11.85
CA VAL A 8 13.44 -3.38 -12.65
C VAL A 8 14.69 -3.80 -11.87
N GLY A 9 15.28 -4.94 -12.25
CA GLY A 9 16.57 -5.38 -11.70
C GLY A 9 16.47 -6.15 -10.38
N ASP A 10 15.41 -6.94 -10.17
CA ASP A 10 15.23 -7.83 -9.02
C ASP A 10 15.18 -7.09 -7.67
N GLY A 11 15.83 -7.57 -6.61
CA GLY A 11 15.83 -6.91 -5.31
C GLY A 11 16.74 -5.68 -5.29
N GLY A 12 16.48 -4.75 -4.37
CA GLY A 12 17.26 -3.52 -4.28
C GLY A 12 16.62 -2.44 -3.42
N SER A 13 17.23 -1.25 -3.47
CA SER A 13 16.69 -0.08 -2.76
C SER A 13 15.66 0.64 -3.62
N TRP A 14 14.46 0.89 -3.07
CA TRP A 14 13.48 1.79 -3.67
C TRP A 14 14.10 3.16 -4.02
N ASN A 15 15.05 3.61 -3.20
CA ASN A 15 15.66 4.93 -3.30
C ASN A 15 16.82 4.98 -4.32
N ASP A 16 17.10 3.90 -5.04
CA ASP A 16 18.07 3.89 -6.13
C ASP A 16 17.36 4.03 -7.49
N ALA A 17 17.70 5.10 -8.22
CA ALA A 17 17.16 5.40 -9.54
C ALA A 17 17.47 4.30 -10.57
N SER A 18 18.53 3.51 -10.36
CA SER A 18 18.91 2.41 -11.25
C SER A 18 17.87 1.28 -11.29
N HIS A 19 16.96 1.21 -10.32
CA HIS A 19 15.88 0.23 -10.26
C HIS A 19 14.53 0.73 -10.82
N TRP A 20 14.50 1.95 -11.38
CA TRP A 20 13.27 2.52 -11.94
C TRP A 20 13.40 2.80 -13.44
N SER A 21 12.49 2.25 -14.22
CA SER A 21 12.41 2.40 -15.67
C SER A 21 11.15 3.17 -16.10
N ALA A 22 11.22 3.89 -17.21
CA ALA A 22 10.06 4.56 -17.81
C ALA A 22 9.13 3.59 -18.56
N THR A 23 9.58 2.36 -18.80
CA THR A 23 8.82 1.29 -19.46
C THR A 23 8.99 -0.03 -18.71
N SER A 24 7.94 -0.86 -18.69
CA SER A 24 8.00 -2.21 -18.09
C SER A 24 9.13 -3.04 -18.71
N GLY A 25 9.97 -3.66 -17.87
CA GLY A 25 11.14 -4.45 -18.30
C GLY A 25 12.25 -3.65 -19.01
N GLY A 26 12.18 -2.32 -19.03
CA GLY A 26 13.16 -1.46 -19.66
C GLY A 26 14.44 -1.27 -18.86
N SER A 27 15.35 -0.44 -19.37
CA SER A 27 16.54 -0.03 -18.63
C SER A 27 16.15 0.88 -17.47
N GLY A 28 16.74 0.65 -16.30
CA GLY A 28 16.64 1.55 -15.17
C GLY A 28 17.33 2.90 -15.39
N GLY A 29 17.16 3.83 -14.44
CA GLY A 29 17.71 5.18 -14.50
C GLY A 29 16.69 6.27 -14.86
N ALA A 30 15.39 5.97 -14.85
CA ALA A 30 14.32 6.94 -15.08
C ALA A 30 14.08 7.90 -13.88
N GLY A 31 14.76 7.66 -12.75
CA GLY A 31 14.63 8.42 -11.51
C GLY A 31 13.75 7.72 -10.48
N VAL A 32 13.92 8.07 -9.21
CA VAL A 32 13.09 7.54 -8.11
C VAL A 32 11.70 8.17 -8.18
N PRO A 33 10.61 7.40 -7.96
CA PRO A 33 9.26 7.94 -7.94
C PRO A 33 9.11 9.15 -7.03
N THR A 34 8.30 10.10 -7.52
CA THR A 34 7.87 11.29 -6.81
C THR A 34 6.34 11.36 -6.74
N THR A 35 5.78 12.45 -6.20
CA THR A 35 4.33 12.68 -6.14
C THR A 35 3.64 12.70 -7.52
N SER A 36 4.39 12.84 -8.61
CA SER A 36 3.89 12.83 -9.99
C SER A 36 3.96 11.46 -10.67
N ASN A 37 4.54 10.45 -10.00
CA ASN A 37 4.80 9.14 -10.58
C ASN A 37 4.00 8.01 -9.94
N ALA A 38 3.41 7.14 -10.76
CA ALA A 38 2.87 5.87 -10.30
C ALA A 38 4.01 4.85 -10.21
N ALA A 39 4.22 4.22 -9.06
CA ALA A 39 5.20 3.16 -8.86
C ALA A 39 4.57 1.80 -9.18
N ILE A 40 5.07 1.14 -10.22
CA ILE A 40 4.51 -0.08 -10.78
C ILE A 40 5.49 -1.24 -10.58
N PHE A 41 4.96 -2.35 -10.05
CA PHE A 41 5.64 -3.64 -9.93
C PHE A 41 4.79 -4.64 -10.71
N ASP A 42 5.37 -5.25 -11.74
CA ASP A 42 4.68 -6.16 -12.65
C ASP A 42 5.52 -7.41 -12.95
N ALA A 43 5.07 -8.22 -13.90
CA ALA A 43 5.72 -9.49 -14.28
C ALA A 43 7.17 -9.32 -14.77
N ASN A 44 7.56 -8.12 -15.23
CA ASN A 44 8.93 -7.84 -15.70
C ASN A 44 9.81 -7.20 -14.61
N SER A 45 9.29 -7.02 -13.40
CA SER A 45 10.03 -6.40 -12.29
C SER A 45 11.05 -7.33 -11.64
N PHE A 46 10.77 -8.64 -11.64
CA PHE A 46 11.59 -9.64 -10.95
C PHE A 46 11.80 -10.84 -11.87
N ALA A 47 13.06 -11.16 -12.18
CA ALA A 47 13.44 -12.36 -12.91
C ALA A 47 13.62 -13.56 -11.97
N THR A 48 13.84 -13.32 -10.68
CA THR A 48 14.08 -14.36 -9.67
C THR A 48 13.11 -14.27 -8.50
N ALA A 49 12.81 -15.43 -7.90
CA ALA A 49 11.86 -15.54 -6.79
C ALA A 49 12.42 -14.99 -5.47
N GLY A 50 11.54 -14.44 -4.62
CA GLY A 50 11.84 -14.07 -3.24
C GLY A 50 12.69 -12.80 -3.08
N GLN A 51 12.77 -11.98 -4.11
CA GLN A 51 13.52 -10.72 -4.08
C GLN A 51 12.91 -9.70 -3.13
N THR A 52 13.71 -8.76 -2.64
CA THR A 52 13.24 -7.74 -1.68
C THR A 52 13.50 -6.33 -2.19
N VAL A 53 12.46 -5.50 -2.16
CA VAL A 53 12.50 -4.06 -2.43
C VAL A 53 12.47 -3.33 -1.09
N THR A 54 13.59 -2.71 -0.71
CA THR A 54 13.73 -2.05 0.59
C THR A 54 13.63 -0.53 0.45
N LEU A 55 12.79 0.09 1.29
CA LEU A 55 12.77 1.54 1.45
C LEU A 55 13.90 1.94 2.41
N THR A 56 15.10 2.19 1.88
CA THR A 56 16.27 2.57 2.70
C THR A 56 16.18 4.00 3.25
N ALA A 57 15.31 4.83 2.68
CA ALA A 57 14.95 6.16 3.15
C ALA A 57 13.48 6.46 2.80
N GLY A 58 12.95 7.57 3.33
CA GLY A 58 11.56 7.98 3.06
C GLY A 58 11.26 7.98 1.55
N ALA A 59 10.22 7.25 1.17
CA ALA A 59 9.81 7.08 -0.22
C ALA A 59 8.48 7.79 -0.46
N ILE A 60 8.26 8.25 -1.68
CA ILE A 60 7.02 8.91 -2.08
C ILE A 60 6.62 8.49 -3.49
N CYS A 61 5.32 8.35 -3.73
CA CYS A 61 4.77 8.12 -5.06
C CYS A 61 3.37 8.72 -5.17
N ASN A 62 2.88 8.89 -6.39
CA ASN A 62 1.48 9.18 -6.64
C ASN A 62 0.58 7.99 -6.27
N SER A 63 0.93 6.81 -6.76
CA SER A 63 0.21 5.57 -6.50
C SER A 63 1.20 4.42 -6.47
N ILE A 64 0.80 3.31 -5.85
CA ILE A 64 1.57 2.06 -5.87
C ILE A 64 0.69 0.94 -6.42
N ASN A 65 1.24 0.16 -7.34
CA ASN A 65 0.52 -0.91 -7.99
C ASN A 65 1.40 -2.15 -8.17
N TRP A 66 1.02 -3.23 -7.50
CA TRP A 66 1.67 -4.54 -7.60
C TRP A 66 0.89 -5.53 -8.48
N THR A 67 -0.12 -5.06 -9.21
CA THR A 67 -0.98 -5.94 -10.02
C THR A 67 -0.15 -6.63 -11.11
N GLY A 68 -0.24 -7.96 -11.16
CA GLY A 68 0.48 -8.76 -12.14
C GLY A 68 1.95 -8.98 -11.81
N VAL A 69 2.40 -8.64 -10.61
CA VAL A 69 3.71 -9.06 -10.11
C VAL A 69 3.77 -10.58 -9.95
N ASP A 70 4.91 -11.17 -10.29
CA ASP A 70 5.21 -12.58 -10.11
C ASP A 70 6.39 -12.76 -9.15
N ASN A 71 6.83 -14.00 -8.92
CA ASN A 71 8.06 -14.32 -8.20
C ASN A 71 8.05 -13.97 -6.69
N ASN A 72 6.88 -13.69 -6.10
CA ASN A 72 6.69 -13.51 -4.66
C ASN A 72 7.71 -12.56 -3.99
N PRO A 73 7.98 -11.36 -4.54
CA PRO A 73 8.88 -10.40 -3.93
C PRO A 73 8.32 -9.86 -2.61
N THR A 74 9.18 -9.23 -1.84
CA THR A 74 8.86 -8.58 -0.57
C THR A 74 9.06 -7.07 -0.69
N LEU A 75 8.05 -6.29 -0.31
CA LEU A 75 8.22 -4.88 -0.01
C LEU A 75 8.63 -4.73 1.46
N ASP A 76 9.84 -4.29 1.71
CA ASP A 76 10.36 -4.02 3.04
C ASP A 76 10.22 -2.52 3.39
N LEU A 77 9.27 -2.25 4.28
CA LEU A 77 8.97 -0.93 4.84
C LEU A 77 9.94 -0.61 5.99
N ALA A 78 11.24 -0.55 5.68
CA ALA A 78 12.28 -0.09 6.61
C ALA A 78 12.22 1.43 6.85
N ALA A 79 11.64 2.19 5.91
CA ALA A 79 11.34 3.61 6.05
C ALA A 79 9.91 3.93 5.56
N ASN A 80 9.43 5.13 5.89
CA ASN A 80 8.06 5.54 5.61
C ASN A 80 7.79 5.64 4.09
N LEU A 81 6.58 5.24 3.69
CA LEU A 81 6.05 5.42 2.34
C LEU A 81 4.95 6.47 2.34
N THR A 82 5.05 7.48 1.48
CA THR A 82 3.98 8.45 1.26
C THR A 82 3.31 8.21 -0.11
N VAL A 83 2.00 8.03 -0.11
CA VAL A 83 1.17 7.91 -1.32
C VAL A 83 0.36 9.19 -1.47
N SER A 84 0.72 10.03 -2.44
CA SER A 84 0.10 11.35 -2.62
C SER A 84 -1.18 11.35 -3.43
N GLY A 85 -1.36 10.32 -4.26
CA GLY A 85 -2.59 10.06 -5.00
C GLY A 85 -3.55 9.17 -4.22
N ALA A 86 -4.62 8.76 -4.89
CA ALA A 86 -5.79 8.18 -4.26
C ALA A 86 -5.90 6.65 -4.44
N LEU A 87 -4.82 5.97 -4.83
CA LEU A 87 -4.84 4.54 -5.10
C LEU A 87 -3.56 3.83 -4.63
N ALA A 88 -3.73 2.73 -3.90
CA ALA A 88 -2.70 1.74 -3.66
C ALA A 88 -3.27 0.33 -3.83
N THR A 89 -2.55 -0.52 -4.56
CA THR A 89 -2.94 -1.92 -4.81
C THR A 89 -1.78 -2.84 -4.52
N PHE A 90 -1.96 -3.71 -3.52
CA PHE A 90 -1.08 -4.82 -3.16
C PHE A 90 -1.64 -6.12 -3.74
N ALA A 91 -0.78 -6.95 -4.31
CA ALA A 91 -1.18 -8.19 -4.98
C ALA A 91 -0.94 -9.44 -4.14
N ASP A 92 -1.49 -10.57 -4.58
CA ASP A 92 -1.39 -11.85 -3.87
C ASP A 92 0.04 -12.40 -3.89
N ALA A 93 0.71 -12.27 -5.04
CA ALA A 93 2.06 -12.77 -5.31
C ALA A 93 3.16 -11.82 -4.81
N MET A 94 2.99 -11.24 -3.63
CA MET A 94 4.01 -10.44 -2.93
C MET A 94 3.79 -10.47 -1.41
N SER A 95 4.83 -10.16 -0.65
CA SER A 95 4.78 -10.02 0.81
C SER A 95 5.16 -8.61 1.27
N VAL A 96 4.73 -8.21 2.46
CA VAL A 96 5.13 -6.95 3.09
C VAL A 96 5.88 -7.30 4.37
N SER A 97 6.98 -6.60 4.62
CA SER A 97 7.74 -6.66 5.87
C SER A 97 8.07 -5.25 6.34
N GLY A 98 8.69 -5.15 7.53
CA GLY A 98 8.91 -3.87 8.19
C GLY A 98 7.65 -3.31 8.86
N THR A 99 7.84 -2.24 9.64
CA THR A 99 6.77 -1.64 10.45
C THR A 99 6.64 -0.12 10.25
N ALA A 100 7.39 0.45 9.31
CA ALA A 100 7.28 1.87 8.99
C ALA A 100 5.88 2.22 8.46
N THR A 101 5.56 3.51 8.52
CA THR A 101 4.20 3.99 8.24
C THR A 101 3.98 4.19 6.74
N ILE A 102 2.84 3.73 6.24
CA ILE A 102 2.29 4.12 4.94
C ILE A 102 1.33 5.28 5.15
N THR A 103 1.59 6.43 4.54
CA THR A 103 0.77 7.65 4.67
C THR A 103 0.12 8.02 3.35
N PHE A 104 -1.21 8.09 3.32
CA PHE A 104 -2.01 8.60 2.22
C PHE A 104 -2.35 10.07 2.46
N THR A 105 -1.99 10.95 1.51
CA THR A 105 -2.19 12.41 1.67
C THR A 105 -3.24 12.99 0.71
N SER A 106 -3.72 12.22 -0.27
CA SER A 106 -4.69 12.69 -1.28
C SER A 106 -5.96 13.25 -0.66
N GLY A 107 -6.45 14.38 -1.19
CA GLY A 107 -7.74 14.98 -0.85
C GLY A 107 -8.98 14.22 -1.35
N ALA A 108 -8.78 13.35 -2.33
CA ALA A 108 -9.84 12.72 -3.11
C ALA A 108 -10.31 11.40 -2.48
N ALA A 109 -11.36 10.83 -3.07
CA ALA A 109 -11.80 9.48 -2.76
C ALA A 109 -10.65 8.49 -2.95
N THR A 110 -10.22 7.83 -1.86
CA THR A 110 -9.00 7.03 -1.80
C THR A 110 -9.34 5.54 -1.68
N THR A 111 -8.68 4.71 -2.47
CA THR A 111 -8.85 3.25 -2.45
C THR A 111 -7.53 2.55 -2.10
N LEU A 112 -7.58 1.66 -1.12
CA LEU A 112 -6.49 0.76 -0.74
C LEU A 112 -6.93 -0.69 -0.92
N ASN A 113 -6.30 -1.42 -1.84
CA ASN A 113 -6.54 -2.85 -2.05
C ASN A 113 -5.40 -3.66 -1.42
N LEU A 114 -5.70 -4.52 -0.45
CA LEU A 114 -4.69 -5.20 0.39
C LEU A 114 -4.16 -6.53 -0.15
N SER A 115 -4.92 -7.23 -1.01
CA SER A 115 -4.74 -8.61 -1.51
C SER A 115 -5.71 -9.65 -0.91
N ASN A 116 -5.77 -10.80 -1.58
CA ASN A 116 -6.48 -12.00 -1.16
C ASN A 116 -5.69 -12.91 -0.21
N THR A 117 -4.41 -12.59 0.05
CA THR A 117 -3.53 -13.34 0.95
C THR A 117 -3.28 -12.58 2.26
N THR A 118 -2.94 -13.29 3.33
CA THR A 118 -2.56 -12.68 4.61
C THR A 118 -1.36 -11.77 4.43
N LYS A 119 -1.46 -10.51 4.87
CA LYS A 119 -0.35 -9.56 4.93
C LYS A 119 -0.32 -8.87 6.29
N THR A 120 0.88 -8.46 6.68
CA THR A 120 1.12 -7.64 7.87
C THR A 120 1.73 -6.33 7.43
N PHE A 121 1.06 -5.23 7.77
CA PHE A 121 1.52 -3.88 7.53
C PHE A 121 1.93 -3.23 8.86
N GLY A 122 2.80 -2.23 8.77
CA GLY A 122 2.99 -1.26 9.85
C GLY A 122 1.75 -0.37 10.04
N ASN A 123 1.98 0.87 10.47
CA ASN A 123 0.91 1.84 10.59
C ASN A 123 0.40 2.27 9.20
N ILE A 124 -0.90 2.50 9.08
CA ILE A 124 -1.52 3.09 7.88
C ILE A 124 -2.24 4.36 8.29
N THR A 125 -1.89 5.47 7.66
CA THR A 125 -2.43 6.80 8.00
C THR A 125 -3.05 7.44 6.76
N PHE A 126 -4.32 7.82 6.85
CA PHE A 126 -4.98 8.69 5.88
C PHE A 126 -5.04 10.10 6.48
N SER A 127 -4.10 10.98 6.10
CA SER A 127 -3.82 12.21 6.87
C SER A 127 -4.65 13.42 6.49
N ALA A 128 -5.21 13.46 5.28
CA ALA A 128 -5.86 14.67 4.81
C ALA A 128 -7.31 14.80 5.30
N ASN A 129 -7.75 16.05 5.47
CA ASN A 129 -8.91 16.44 6.29
C ASN A 129 -10.11 16.97 5.48
N THR A 130 -10.10 16.78 4.16
CA THR A 130 -11.20 17.19 3.27
C THR A 130 -12.27 16.10 3.22
N ALA A 131 -13.53 16.51 3.05
CA ALA A 131 -14.66 15.60 2.85
C ALA A 131 -14.34 14.57 1.74
N ARG A 132 -14.31 13.28 2.09
CA ARG A 132 -13.96 12.20 1.16
C ARG A 132 -14.47 10.84 1.60
N THR A 133 -14.36 9.88 0.70
CA THR A 133 -14.48 8.45 1.01
C THR A 133 -13.11 7.80 1.04
N ILE A 134 -12.88 6.91 2.00
CA ILE A 134 -11.74 6.01 2.05
C ILE A 134 -12.27 4.60 1.97
N THR A 135 -11.86 3.85 0.95
CA THR A 135 -12.26 2.46 0.75
C THR A 135 -11.06 1.56 0.96
N ILE A 136 -11.13 0.65 1.93
CA ILE A 136 -10.12 -0.39 2.12
C ILE A 136 -10.73 -1.73 1.73
N ASN A 137 -10.30 -2.26 0.59
CA ASN A 137 -10.70 -3.58 0.11
C ASN A 137 -9.71 -4.66 0.59
N SER A 138 -10.24 -5.76 1.10
CA SER A 138 -9.48 -6.98 1.41
C SER A 138 -9.96 -8.15 0.54
N SER A 139 -9.37 -9.31 0.82
CA SER A 139 -9.70 -10.60 0.22
C SER A 139 -11.17 -10.89 0.11
N THR A 140 -11.55 -11.72 -0.87
CA THR A 140 -12.86 -12.40 -0.88
C THR A 140 -12.86 -13.70 -0.05
N ASN A 141 -11.72 -14.09 0.52
CA ASN A 141 -11.55 -15.28 1.35
C ASN A 141 -11.74 -14.99 2.86
N SER A 142 -12.69 -15.68 3.49
CA SER A 142 -12.98 -15.52 4.94
C SER A 142 -11.91 -16.11 5.87
N ALA A 143 -10.97 -16.91 5.38
CA ALA A 143 -9.94 -17.57 6.19
C ALA A 143 -8.66 -16.76 6.38
N ILE A 144 -8.51 -15.62 5.71
CA ILE A 144 -7.29 -14.80 5.83
C ILE A 144 -7.40 -13.77 6.95
N THR A 145 -6.25 -13.33 7.45
CA THR A 145 -6.16 -12.23 8.42
C THR A 145 -5.25 -11.14 7.87
N GLN A 146 -5.76 -9.92 7.72
CA GLN A 146 -4.92 -8.75 7.47
C GLN A 146 -4.53 -8.12 8.80
N THR A 147 -3.24 -7.94 9.04
CA THR A 147 -2.74 -7.29 10.26
C THR A 147 -2.19 -5.93 9.91
N MET A 148 -2.52 -4.92 10.71
CA MET A 148 -1.98 -3.57 10.62
C MET A 148 -1.53 -3.14 12.00
N GLY A 149 -0.59 -2.20 12.06
CA GLY A 149 -0.32 -1.44 13.28
C GLY A 149 -1.51 -0.56 13.64
N ILE A 150 -1.28 0.74 13.76
CA ILE A 150 -2.36 1.70 13.97
C ILE A 150 -2.95 2.10 12.61
N LEU A 151 -4.28 1.99 12.47
CA LEU A 151 -5.02 2.64 11.40
C LEU A 151 -5.46 4.02 11.87
N THR A 152 -4.95 5.06 11.23
CA THR A 152 -5.32 6.45 11.50
C THR A 152 -6.10 7.03 10.32
N VAL A 153 -7.24 7.66 10.59
CA VAL A 153 -8.03 8.40 9.61
C VAL A 153 -8.22 9.83 10.11
N GLY A 154 -7.83 10.79 9.27
CA GLY A 154 -8.01 12.22 9.50
C GLY A 154 -9.47 12.65 9.51
N ASN A 155 -9.70 13.97 9.56
CA ASN A 155 -11.06 14.51 9.72
C ASN A 155 -11.91 14.37 8.45
N ASN A 156 -13.23 14.43 8.61
CA ASN A 156 -14.21 14.54 7.52
C ASN A 156 -14.12 13.39 6.50
N ALA A 157 -14.07 12.15 6.97
CA ALA A 157 -13.94 10.99 6.10
C ALA A 157 -15.06 9.96 6.32
N ASN A 158 -15.49 9.33 5.25
CA ASN A 158 -16.29 8.12 5.32
C ASN A 158 -15.38 6.92 5.06
N LEU A 159 -15.04 6.17 6.12
CA LEU A 159 -14.23 4.96 6.01
C LEU A 159 -15.14 3.76 5.73
N THR A 160 -14.91 3.11 4.60
CA THR A 160 -15.58 1.90 4.17
C THR A 160 -14.57 0.75 4.14
N ILE A 161 -14.87 -0.32 4.86
CA ILE A 161 -14.12 -1.57 4.84
C ILE A 161 -14.94 -2.65 4.11
N ASN A 162 -14.32 -3.20 3.05
CA ASN A 162 -14.89 -4.23 2.20
C ASN A 162 -14.02 -5.49 2.19
N GLY A 163 -14.65 -6.61 1.86
CA GLY A 163 -14.01 -7.92 1.73
C GLY A 163 -14.33 -8.85 2.90
N ASN A 164 -13.95 -10.10 2.74
CA ASN A 164 -14.03 -11.14 3.75
C ASN A 164 -12.69 -11.25 4.50
N GLY A 165 -12.72 -12.02 5.59
CA GLY A 165 -11.56 -12.27 6.44
C GLY A 165 -11.52 -11.40 7.69
N SER A 166 -10.56 -11.71 8.56
CA SER A 166 -10.32 -10.95 9.78
C SER A 166 -9.38 -9.78 9.50
N ARG A 167 -9.59 -8.66 10.20
CA ARG A 167 -8.70 -7.52 10.23
C ARG A 167 -8.31 -7.24 11.68
N VAL A 168 -7.01 -7.26 11.94
CA VAL A 168 -6.44 -7.00 13.26
C VAL A 168 -5.67 -5.71 13.21
N TYR A 169 -5.98 -4.81 14.14
CA TYR A 169 -5.34 -3.52 14.28
C TYR A 169 -4.66 -3.44 15.64
N GLY A 170 -3.42 -2.96 15.67
CA GLY A 170 -2.75 -2.55 16.90
C GLY A 170 -3.39 -1.30 17.54
N GLY A 171 -4.21 -0.56 16.78
CA GLY A 171 -5.04 0.53 17.27
C GLY A 171 -5.86 1.18 16.16
N LEU A 172 -6.93 1.89 16.54
CA LEU A 172 -7.73 2.71 15.64
C LEU A 172 -7.71 4.17 16.15
N SER A 173 -7.41 5.11 15.27
CA SER A 173 -7.41 6.55 15.59
C SER A 173 -8.23 7.30 14.55
N PHE A 174 -9.31 7.96 15.00
CA PHE A 174 -10.21 8.71 14.14
C PHE A 174 -10.19 10.19 14.50
N GLY A 175 -10.06 11.04 13.48
CA GLY A 175 -10.29 12.46 13.60
C GLY A 175 -11.78 12.81 13.81
N ASN A 176 -12.09 14.10 13.73
CA ASN A 176 -13.44 14.60 13.83
C ASN A 176 -14.26 14.27 12.58
N SER A 177 -15.57 14.03 12.77
CA SER A 177 -16.51 13.78 11.67
C SER A 177 -16.09 12.62 10.76
N VAL A 178 -15.66 11.51 11.37
CA VAL A 178 -15.39 10.27 10.66
C VAL A 178 -16.56 9.30 10.82
N SER A 179 -17.09 8.82 9.71
CA SER A 179 -18.05 7.70 9.72
C SER A 179 -17.32 6.40 9.36
N PHE A 180 -17.80 5.28 9.90
CA PHE A 180 -17.23 3.96 9.69
C PHE A 180 -18.30 2.97 9.24
N GLN A 181 -18.04 2.23 8.16
CA GLN A 181 -18.96 1.26 7.60
C GLN A 181 -18.26 -0.04 7.22
N LEU A 182 -18.89 -1.17 7.56
CA LEU A 182 -18.53 -2.52 7.11
C LEU A 182 -19.60 -2.98 6.11
N LEU A 183 -19.19 -3.44 4.91
CA LEU A 183 -20.13 -3.84 3.85
C LEU A 183 -20.21 -5.36 3.61
N THR A 184 -19.41 -6.17 4.31
CA THR A 184 -19.30 -7.64 4.13
C THR A 184 -18.96 -8.33 5.46
N ASN A 185 -18.76 -9.66 5.46
CA ASN A 185 -18.37 -10.49 6.63
C ASN A 185 -16.93 -10.21 7.13
N SER A 186 -16.55 -8.93 7.21
CA SER A 186 -15.31 -8.48 7.81
C SER A 186 -15.45 -8.49 9.33
N ILE A 187 -14.57 -9.22 10.01
CA ILE A 187 -14.42 -9.13 11.48
C ILE A 187 -13.30 -8.12 11.74
N VAL A 188 -13.62 -7.03 12.43
CA VAL A 188 -12.64 -6.03 12.86
C VAL A 188 -12.38 -6.22 14.34
N ASN A 189 -11.19 -6.71 14.70
CA ASN A 189 -10.74 -6.84 16.07
C ASN A 189 -9.70 -5.77 16.37
N GLY A 190 -10.04 -4.83 17.25
CA GLY A 190 -9.08 -3.93 17.87
C GLY A 190 -8.66 -4.50 19.22
N VAL A 191 -7.37 -4.71 19.45
CA VAL A 191 -6.87 -5.00 20.80
C VAL A 191 -6.74 -3.66 21.51
N THR A 192 -7.74 -3.31 22.32
CA THR A 192 -7.58 -2.26 23.34
C THR A 192 -7.03 -2.91 24.59
N ASN A 193 -5.86 -2.49 25.05
CA ASN A 193 -5.43 -2.62 26.44
C ASN A 193 -5.51 -1.24 27.08
#